data_AF-A0A3Q2PGY3-F1
#
_entry.id   AF-A0A3Q2PGY3-F1
#
_cell.length_a   1.000
_cell.length_b   1.000
_cell.length_c   1.000
_cell.angle_alpha   90.00
_cell.angle_beta   90.00
_cell.angle_gamma   90.00
#
_symmetry.space_group_name_H-M   'P 1'
#
loop_
_entity.id
_entity.type
_entity.pdbx_description
1 polymer ?
#
loop_
_entity_poly.entity_id
_entity_poly.type
_entity_poly.pdbx_seq_one_letter_code
_entity_poly.pdbx_strand_id
1 'polypeptide(L)'
;MLCQIYTSAEEEESMENRTTGLIGLYITGAVTMMLGLLGAYGAYREHKVSLIVFLVCMIIGALVMIRGGIPTAITRPQIEGMLEQKFREFLPLNSASFQVKNMADTLQTKLHCCGLFSYTDWNGDIPASCLCSMEEEEEGYECKRISYNYLMQAMNIYSKPCFPILIHYVLLFADVMLGVFFTLAALAVLGMILSSIMIHQLRHPNRAPLILGIHTIFTPGPPKYEELHNPPPPY
;
A
#
# COMPACT_ATOMS: atom_id res chain seq x y z
N MET A 1 4.48 7.75 -7.47
CA MET A 1 3.34 8.64 -7.76
C MET A 1 2.13 8.40 -6.85
N LEU A 2 1.74 7.15 -6.55
CA LEU A 2 0.68 6.87 -5.56
C LEU A 2 1.00 7.40 -4.15
N CYS A 3 2.26 7.38 -3.70
CA CYS A 3 2.63 8.02 -2.44
C CYS A 3 2.38 9.54 -2.45
N GLN A 4 2.48 10.21 -3.60
CA GLN A 4 2.18 11.65 -3.70
C GLN A 4 0.67 11.93 -3.70
N ILE A 5 -0.14 11.04 -4.26
CA ILE A 5 -1.61 11.13 -4.19
C ILE A 5 -2.11 10.83 -2.76
N TYR A 6 -1.50 9.85 -2.08
CA TYR A 6 -1.82 9.56 -0.68
C TYR A 6 -1.39 10.70 0.26
N THR A 7 -0.29 11.40 -0.05
CA THR A 7 0.11 12.61 0.68
C THR A 7 -0.62 13.89 0.26
N SER A 8 -1.27 13.93 -0.91
CA SER A 8 -2.09 15.08 -1.35
C SER A 8 -3.55 14.97 -0.94
N ALA A 9 -4.07 13.77 -0.67
CA ALA A 9 -5.40 13.60 -0.05
C ALA A 9 -5.45 14.15 1.39
N GLU A 10 -4.29 14.34 2.02
CA GLU A 10 -4.13 15.03 3.31
C GLU A 10 -3.86 16.55 3.17
N GLU A 11 -3.83 17.13 1.96
CA GLU A 11 -3.38 18.52 1.75
C GLU A 11 -4.38 19.64 2.15
N GLU A 12 -5.56 19.34 2.70
CA GLU A 12 -6.41 20.40 3.30
C GLU A 12 -6.21 20.62 4.83
N GLU A 13 -5.42 19.78 5.54
CA GLU A 13 -5.12 19.95 6.98
C GLU A 13 -3.59 19.98 7.27
N SER A 14 -2.93 20.92 6.58
CA SER A 14 -1.56 20.88 6.04
C SER A 14 -0.32 20.92 6.98
N MET A 15 -0.37 20.69 8.30
CA MET A 15 0.88 20.58 9.12
C MET A 15 0.91 19.47 10.18
N GLU A 16 -0.24 19.03 10.68
CA GLU A 16 -0.33 17.99 11.71
C GLU A 16 -0.33 16.56 11.11
N ASN A 17 -0.92 16.39 9.93
CA ASN A 17 -1.06 15.07 9.31
C ASN A 17 0.25 14.54 8.68
N ARG A 18 1.05 15.40 8.04
CA ARG A 18 2.37 15.01 7.47
C ARG A 18 3.34 14.50 8.55
N THR A 19 3.36 15.16 9.70
CA THR A 19 4.20 14.74 10.84
C THR A 19 3.67 13.47 11.46
N THR A 20 2.35 13.33 11.59
CA THR A 20 1.69 12.10 12.07
C THR A 20 1.98 10.90 11.16
N GLY A 21 1.92 11.06 9.84
CA GLY A 21 2.26 10.01 8.88
C GLY A 21 3.73 9.55 8.98
N LEU A 22 4.66 10.50 9.11
CA LEU A 22 6.09 10.20 9.30
C LEU A 22 6.35 9.47 10.63
N ILE A 23 5.71 9.91 11.71
CA ILE A 23 5.78 9.25 13.02
C ILE A 23 5.22 7.83 12.92
N GLY A 24 4.09 7.63 12.24
CA GLY A 24 3.49 6.31 12.02
C GLY A 24 4.40 5.37 11.26
N LEU A 25 5.03 5.84 10.18
CA LEU A 25 6.00 5.06 9.39
C LEU A 25 7.24 4.68 10.24
N TYR A 26 7.75 5.62 11.04
CA TYR A 26 8.88 5.37 11.93
C TYR A 26 8.56 4.30 12.99
N ILE A 27 7.42 4.44 13.67
CA ILE A 27 6.99 3.47 14.70
C ILE A 27 6.79 2.09 14.10
N THR A 28 6.08 2.00 12.96
CA THR A 28 5.80 0.72 12.29
C THR A 28 7.11 0.06 11.81
N GLY A 29 8.03 0.84 11.27
CA GLY A 29 9.36 0.36 10.86
C GLY A 29 10.19 -0.15 12.05
N ALA A 30 10.21 0.58 13.16
CA ALA A 30 10.91 0.16 14.37
C ALA A 30 10.33 -1.14 14.95
N VAL A 31 9.00 -1.26 15.02
CA VAL A 31 8.32 -2.47 15.51
C VAL A 31 8.60 -3.67 14.61
N THR A 32 8.50 -3.52 13.28
CA THR A 32 8.79 -4.62 12.35
C THR A 32 10.25 -5.06 12.42
N MET A 33 11.19 -4.12 12.58
CA MET A 33 12.61 -4.45 12.81
C MET A 33 12.80 -5.23 14.11
N MET A 34 12.18 -4.80 15.21
CA MET A 34 12.27 -5.51 16.50
C MET A 34 11.68 -6.92 16.43
N LEU A 35 10.54 -7.10 15.75
CA LEU A 35 9.96 -8.42 15.51
C LEU A 35 10.89 -9.31 14.68
N GLY A 36 11.55 -8.76 13.66
CA GLY A 36 12.57 -9.47 12.88
C GLY A 36 13.77 -9.91 13.73
N LEU A 37 14.28 -9.02 14.58
CA LEU A 37 15.38 -9.33 15.51
C LEU A 37 14.98 -10.39 16.53
N LEU A 38 13.78 -10.32 17.10
CA LEU A 38 13.25 -11.32 18.03
C LEU A 38 13.11 -12.70 17.37
N GLY A 39 12.65 -12.73 16.12
CA GLY A 39 12.58 -13.97 15.32
C GLY A 39 13.98 -14.56 15.07
N ALA A 40 14.91 -13.74 14.58
CA ALA A 40 16.28 -14.17 14.29
C ALA A 40 17.05 -14.59 15.56
N TYR A 41 16.95 -13.82 16.63
CA TYR A 41 17.56 -14.13 17.93
C TYR A 41 16.96 -15.41 18.54
N GLY A 42 15.63 -15.55 18.47
CA GLY A 42 14.94 -16.74 18.96
C GLY A 42 15.37 -18.01 18.24
N ALA A 43 15.60 -17.93 16.92
CA ALA A 43 16.13 -19.03 16.14
C ALA A 43 17.60 -19.33 16.46
N TYR A 44 18.45 -18.30 16.50
CA TYR A 44 19.89 -18.49 16.74
C TYR A 44 20.22 -19.01 18.13
N ARG A 45 19.52 -18.52 19.17
CA ARG A 45 19.75 -18.93 20.56
C ARG A 45 18.87 -20.10 21.01
N GLU A 46 18.05 -20.66 20.11
CA GLU A 46 17.10 -21.73 20.43
C GLU A 46 16.20 -21.38 21.65
N HIS A 47 15.91 -20.08 21.83
CA HIS A 47 15.25 -19.58 23.02
C HIS A 47 13.72 -19.64 22.87
N LYS A 48 13.11 -20.66 23.48
CA LYS A 48 11.67 -20.98 23.39
C LYS A 48 10.75 -19.77 23.62
N VAL A 49 11.02 -18.98 24.65
CA VAL A 49 10.14 -17.84 25.00
C VAL A 49 10.18 -16.76 23.91
N SER A 50 11.35 -16.46 23.35
CA SER A 50 11.49 -15.47 22.27
C SER A 50 10.67 -15.87 21.05
N LEU A 51 10.66 -17.17 20.74
CA LEU A 51 9.92 -17.68 19.60
C LEU A 51 8.40 -17.71 19.82
N ILE A 52 7.96 -18.00 21.04
CA ILE A 52 6.53 -17.94 21.40
C ILE A 52 6.02 -16.50 21.27
N VAL A 53 6.80 -15.51 21.73
CA VAL A 53 6.44 -14.08 21.58
C VAL A 53 6.32 -13.72 20.10
N PHE A 54 7.31 -14.08 19.28
CA PHE A 54 7.24 -13.85 17.83
C PHE A 54 6.01 -14.50 17.19
N LEU A 55 5.70 -15.75 17.53
CA LEU A 55 4.53 -16.47 17.03
C LEU A 55 3.22 -15.75 17.40
N VAL A 56 3.08 -15.30 18.66
CA VAL A 56 1.90 -14.57 19.12
C VAL A 56 1.76 -13.24 18.37
N CYS A 57 2.84 -12.48 18.19
CA CYS A 57 2.82 -11.24 17.42
C CYS A 57 2.40 -11.47 15.96
N MET A 58 2.87 -12.55 15.33
CA MET A 58 2.49 -12.89 13.96
C MET A 58 1.01 -13.27 13.83
N ILE A 59 0.45 -13.99 14.83
CA ILE A 59 -0.99 -14.29 14.88
C ILE A 59 -1.81 -13.01 14.99
N ILE A 60 -1.43 -12.11 15.90
CA ILE A 60 -2.11 -10.82 16.07
C ILE A 60 -2.04 -10.00 14.77
N GLY A 61 -0.86 -9.92 14.15
CA GLY A 61 -0.67 -9.24 12.86
C GLY A 61 -1.54 -9.83 11.75
N ALA A 62 -1.63 -11.16 11.66
CA ALA A 62 -2.51 -11.84 10.71
C ALA A 62 -3.99 -11.48 10.93
N LEU A 63 -4.45 -11.42 12.18
CA LEU A 63 -5.82 -11.00 12.50
C LEU A 63 -6.09 -9.55 12.07
N VAL A 64 -5.15 -8.63 12.32
CA VAL A 64 -5.26 -7.23 11.89
C VAL A 64 -5.32 -7.13 10.37
N MET A 65 -4.47 -7.87 9.65
CA MET A 65 -4.50 -7.92 8.18
C MET A 65 -5.82 -8.47 7.64
N ILE A 66 -6.39 -9.50 8.26
CA ILE A 66 -7.69 -10.04 7.85
C ILE A 66 -8.80 -9.00 8.08
N ARG A 67 -8.77 -8.29 9.21
CA ARG A 67 -9.75 -7.25 9.54
C ARG A 67 -9.72 -6.08 8.56
N GLY A 68 -8.54 -5.65 8.10
CA GLY A 68 -8.41 -4.57 7.10
C GLY A 68 -8.51 -5.04 5.64
N GLY A 69 -8.01 -6.23 5.33
CA GLY A 69 -7.93 -6.77 3.98
C GLY A 69 -9.26 -7.23 3.42
N ILE A 70 -10.10 -7.90 4.23
CA ILE A 70 -11.41 -8.39 3.77
C ILE A 70 -12.33 -7.24 3.31
N PRO A 71 -12.55 -6.16 4.09
CA PRO A 71 -13.38 -5.04 3.64
C PRO A 71 -12.88 -4.43 2.34
N THR A 72 -11.56 -4.25 2.21
CA THR A 72 -10.94 -3.71 0.99
C THR A 72 -11.27 -4.56 -0.23
N ALA A 73 -11.17 -5.88 -0.11
CA ALA A 73 -11.48 -6.82 -1.19
C ALA A 73 -12.97 -6.80 -1.58
N ILE A 74 -13.87 -6.72 -0.59
CA ILE A 74 -15.33 -6.70 -0.82
C ILE A 74 -15.77 -5.37 -1.45
N THR A 75 -15.21 -4.26 -1.00
CA THR A 75 -15.59 -2.93 -1.47
C THR A 75 -14.99 -2.63 -2.85
N ARG A 76 -13.84 -3.20 -3.22
CA ARG A 76 -13.17 -3.01 -4.53
C ARG A 76 -14.11 -2.97 -5.75
N PRO A 77 -15.00 -3.94 -5.99
CA PRO A 77 -15.91 -3.90 -7.15
C PRO A 77 -16.99 -2.81 -7.08
N GLN A 78 -17.25 -2.25 -5.89
CA GLN A 78 -18.30 -1.26 -5.64
C GLN A 78 -17.75 0.18 -5.60
N ILE A 79 -16.41 0.34 -5.46
CA ILE A 79 -15.77 1.66 -5.29
C ILE A 79 -16.17 2.64 -6.38
N GLU A 80 -16.18 2.22 -7.65
CA GLU A 80 -16.50 3.10 -8.78
C GLU A 80 -17.90 3.69 -8.67
N GLY A 81 -18.93 2.85 -8.48
CA GLY A 81 -20.31 3.32 -8.35
C GLY A 81 -20.53 4.16 -7.08
N MET A 82 -19.91 3.78 -5.96
CA MET A 82 -19.99 4.55 -4.71
C MET A 82 -19.36 5.93 -4.86
N LEU A 83 -18.18 5.99 -5.47
CA LEU A 83 -17.46 7.25 -5.68
C LEU A 83 -18.19 8.12 -6.69
N GLU A 84 -18.73 7.53 -7.77
CA GLU A 84 -19.53 8.24 -8.75
C GLU A 84 -20.73 8.93 -8.09
N GLN A 85 -21.51 8.17 -7.30
CA GLN A 85 -22.67 8.71 -6.59
C GLN A 85 -22.27 9.86 -5.66
N LYS A 86 -21.18 9.71 -4.91
CA LYS A 86 -20.66 10.77 -4.03
C LYS A 86 -20.21 12.00 -4.79
N PHE A 87 -19.54 11.82 -5.92
CA PHE A 87 -19.08 12.94 -6.74
C PHE A 87 -20.25 13.69 -7.38
N ARG A 88 -21.34 12.99 -7.72
CA ARG A 88 -22.56 13.62 -8.22
C ARG A 88 -23.28 14.46 -7.16
N GLU A 89 -23.16 14.15 -5.87
CA GLU A 89 -23.71 14.99 -4.78
C GLU A 89 -23.08 16.39 -4.73
N PHE A 90 -21.90 16.58 -5.31
CA PHE A 90 -21.20 17.88 -5.36
C PHE A 90 -21.59 18.76 -6.55
N LEU A 91 -22.41 18.26 -7.46
CA LEU A 91 -22.85 19.02 -8.63
C LEU A 91 -24.04 19.94 -8.28
N PRO A 92 -24.09 21.17 -8.84
CA PRO A 92 -23.10 21.78 -9.72
C PRO A 92 -21.96 22.46 -8.93
N LEU A 93 -20.73 22.36 -9.46
CA LEU A 93 -19.51 22.80 -8.75
C LEU A 93 -19.49 24.29 -8.44
N ASN A 94 -20.10 25.12 -9.31
CA ASN A 94 -20.17 26.56 -9.09
C ASN A 94 -20.94 26.95 -7.82
N SER A 95 -21.86 26.09 -7.35
CA SER A 95 -22.65 26.30 -6.14
C SER A 95 -22.13 25.52 -4.93
N ALA A 96 -21.11 24.67 -5.12
CA ALA A 96 -20.55 23.84 -4.07
C ALA A 96 -19.81 24.68 -3.01
N SER A 97 -19.53 24.06 -1.86
CA SER A 97 -18.78 24.71 -0.78
C SER A 97 -17.37 25.08 -1.22
N PHE A 98 -16.75 26.04 -0.52
CA PHE A 98 -15.37 26.47 -0.81
C PHE A 98 -14.38 25.30 -0.81
N GLN A 99 -14.52 24.36 0.13
CA GLN A 99 -13.68 23.16 0.23
C GLN A 99 -13.81 22.29 -1.02
N VAL A 100 -15.04 22.03 -1.49
CA VAL A 100 -15.27 21.21 -2.68
C VAL A 100 -14.71 21.88 -3.94
N LYS A 101 -14.84 23.20 -4.05
CA LYS A 101 -14.25 23.97 -5.16
C LYS A 101 -12.72 23.91 -5.13
N ASN A 102 -12.11 24.11 -3.96
CA ASN A 102 -10.66 24.04 -3.80
C ASN A 102 -10.10 22.64 -4.12
N MET A 103 -10.79 21.60 -3.67
CA MET A 103 -10.48 20.21 -4.02
C MET A 103 -10.58 20.00 -5.54
N ALA A 104 -11.65 20.46 -6.17
CA ALA A 104 -11.82 20.33 -7.61
C ALA A 104 -10.74 21.11 -8.39
N ASP A 105 -10.40 22.32 -7.99
CA ASP A 105 -9.32 23.11 -8.60
C ASP A 105 -7.97 22.41 -8.48
N THR A 106 -7.67 21.86 -7.31
CA THR A 106 -6.46 21.08 -7.08
C THR A 106 -6.41 19.84 -7.98
N LEU A 107 -7.51 19.09 -8.08
CA LEU A 107 -7.61 17.93 -8.96
C LEU A 107 -7.41 18.31 -10.43
N GLN A 108 -8.05 19.38 -10.88
CA GLN A 108 -7.98 19.86 -12.27
C GLN A 108 -6.55 20.26 -12.64
N THR A 109 -5.85 21.01 -11.77
CA THR A 109 -4.46 21.39 -11.99
C THR A 109 -3.49 20.20 -11.89
N LYS A 110 -3.74 19.22 -11.01
CA LYS A 110 -2.84 18.06 -10.83
C LYS A 110 -3.04 16.97 -11.88
N LEU A 111 -4.25 16.81 -12.39
CA LEU A 111 -4.62 15.74 -13.32
C LEU A 111 -4.84 16.26 -14.75
N HIS A 112 -4.65 17.57 -15.00
CA HIS A 112 -4.85 18.22 -16.29
C HIS A 112 -6.20 17.84 -16.91
N CYS A 113 -7.26 18.05 -16.14
CA CYS A 113 -8.64 17.71 -16.48
C CYS A 113 -9.58 18.89 -16.17
N CYS A 114 -10.79 18.89 -16.71
CA CYS A 114 -11.77 19.97 -16.46
C CYS A 114 -13.15 19.42 -16.12
N GLY A 115 -13.66 19.83 -14.94
CA GLY A 115 -14.91 19.32 -14.37
C GLY A 115 -14.80 17.87 -13.86
N LEU A 116 -15.79 17.44 -13.07
CA LEU A 116 -15.81 16.08 -12.54
C LEU A 116 -16.16 15.08 -13.63
N PHE A 117 -17.29 15.31 -14.29
CA PHE A 117 -17.81 14.49 -15.39
C PHE A 117 -17.80 15.26 -16.71
N SER A 118 -17.88 16.59 -16.67
CA SER A 118 -17.77 17.46 -17.84
C SER A 118 -17.46 18.92 -17.44
N TYR A 119 -16.89 19.70 -18.35
CA TYR A 119 -16.68 21.15 -18.14
C TYR A 119 -17.98 21.91 -17.85
N THR A 120 -19.13 21.37 -18.27
CA THR A 120 -20.46 21.95 -18.00
C THR A 120 -20.86 21.88 -16.54
N ASP A 121 -20.16 21.08 -15.72
CA ASP A 121 -20.43 20.93 -14.29
C ASP A 121 -20.25 22.27 -13.52
N TRP A 122 -19.51 23.20 -14.11
CA TRP A 122 -19.32 24.58 -13.64
C TRP A 122 -20.46 25.52 -14.02
N ASN A 123 -21.46 25.08 -14.78
CA ASN A 123 -22.58 25.91 -15.25
C ASN A 123 -22.16 27.26 -15.84
N GLY A 124 -21.01 27.26 -16.54
CA GLY A 124 -20.41 28.44 -17.15
C GLY A 124 -19.31 29.09 -16.31
N ASP A 125 -19.36 29.03 -14.98
CA ASP A 125 -18.33 29.66 -14.13
C ASP A 125 -17.06 28.81 -14.04
N ILE A 126 -16.36 28.67 -15.16
CA ILE A 126 -15.21 27.79 -15.32
C ILE A 126 -13.98 28.44 -14.67
N PRO A 127 -13.35 27.75 -13.69
CA PRO A 127 -12.19 28.28 -12.98
C PRO A 127 -10.92 28.26 -13.84
N ALA A 128 -9.93 29.05 -13.43
CA ALA A 128 -8.62 29.08 -14.08
C ALA A 128 -7.89 27.73 -14.04
N SER A 129 -8.23 26.85 -13.07
CA SER A 129 -7.68 25.49 -12.93
C SER A 129 -8.01 24.57 -14.11
N CYS A 130 -9.04 24.89 -14.91
CA CYS A 130 -9.41 24.17 -16.13
C CYS A 130 -8.63 24.61 -17.38
N LEU A 131 -7.92 25.74 -17.33
CA LEU A 131 -7.29 26.32 -18.51
C LEU A 131 -6.12 25.46 -18.95
N CYS A 132 -6.07 25.21 -20.26
CA CYS A 132 -4.95 24.54 -20.89
C CYS A 132 -4.10 25.53 -21.68
N SER A 133 -2.80 25.52 -21.42
CA SER A 133 -1.80 26.32 -22.12
C SER A 133 -1.32 25.65 -23.41
N MET A 134 -0.70 26.43 -24.30
CA MET A 134 -0.12 25.90 -25.55
C MET A 134 1.09 24.98 -25.26
N GLU A 135 1.85 25.27 -24.19
CA GLU A 135 2.98 24.45 -23.76
C GLU A 135 2.52 23.04 -23.36
N GLU A 136 1.39 22.94 -22.68
CA GLU A 136 0.78 21.66 -22.30
C GLU A 136 0.26 20.86 -23.51
N GLU A 137 -0.24 21.54 -24.54
CA GLU A 137 -0.61 20.86 -25.79
C GLU A 137 0.61 20.23 -26.48
N GLU A 138 1.78 20.87 -26.40
CA GLU A 138 3.05 20.33 -26.90
C GLU A 138 3.57 19.14 -26.05
N GLU A 139 3.28 19.14 -24.74
CA GLU A 139 3.54 18.01 -23.84
C GLU A 139 2.59 16.82 -24.06
N GLY A 140 1.58 16.98 -24.92
CA GLY A 140 0.66 15.92 -25.34
C GLY A 140 -0.67 15.90 -24.60
N TYR A 141 -1.04 16.97 -23.89
CA TYR A 141 -2.36 17.08 -23.25
C TYR A 141 -3.44 17.44 -24.28
N GLU A 142 -4.60 16.78 -24.18
CA GLU A 142 -5.73 17.04 -25.08
C GLU A 142 -6.52 18.27 -24.63
N CYS A 143 -6.48 19.33 -25.44
CA CYS A 143 -7.13 20.60 -25.13
C CYS A 143 -8.26 20.93 -26.11
N LYS A 144 -9.29 21.59 -25.60
CA LYS A 144 -10.49 21.93 -26.36
C LYS A 144 -10.80 23.40 -26.21
N ARG A 145 -11.02 24.06 -27.34
CA ARG A 145 -11.47 25.45 -27.39
C ARG A 145 -12.99 25.51 -27.19
N ILE A 146 -13.44 26.28 -26.21
CA ILE A 146 -14.86 26.51 -25.93
C ILE A 146 -15.21 28.00 -26.08
N SER A 147 -16.41 28.27 -26.59
CA SER A 147 -16.97 29.62 -26.69
C SER A 147 -17.73 29.94 -25.41
N TYR A 148 -17.36 31.02 -24.71
CA TYR A 148 -17.98 31.41 -23.46
C TYR A 148 -18.98 32.56 -23.65
N ASN A 149 -20.21 32.38 -23.14
CA ASN A 149 -21.38 33.19 -23.50
C ASN A 149 -21.36 34.64 -22.98
N TYR A 150 -20.50 35.00 -22.01
CA TYR A 150 -20.57 36.33 -21.40
C TYR A 150 -19.77 37.41 -22.16
N LEU A 151 -18.74 37.02 -22.94
CA LEU A 151 -17.78 37.97 -23.51
C LEU A 151 -17.30 37.68 -24.95
N MET A 152 -17.88 36.70 -25.67
CA MET A 152 -17.33 36.25 -26.97
C MET A 152 -15.83 35.90 -26.87
N GLN A 153 -15.40 35.44 -25.69
CA GLN A 153 -14.02 35.06 -25.42
C GLN A 153 -13.94 33.54 -25.50
N ALA A 154 -13.06 33.06 -26.38
CA ALA A 154 -12.78 31.64 -26.50
C ALA A 154 -11.62 31.30 -25.59
N MET A 155 -11.79 30.28 -24.75
CA MET A 155 -10.74 29.76 -23.88
C MET A 155 -10.41 28.31 -24.26
N ASN A 156 -9.15 27.93 -24.05
CA ASN A 156 -8.71 26.55 -24.18
C ASN A 156 -8.77 25.91 -22.80
N ILE A 157 -9.49 24.80 -22.70
CA ILE A 157 -9.61 24.02 -21.46
C ILE A 157 -9.12 22.60 -21.70
N TYR A 158 -8.79 21.88 -20.63
CA TYR A 158 -8.55 20.45 -20.73
C TYR A 158 -9.81 19.72 -21.22
N SER A 159 -9.63 18.83 -22.20
CA SER A 159 -10.73 18.11 -22.84
C SER A 159 -11.29 16.97 -21.98
N LYS A 160 -10.44 16.34 -21.15
CA LYS A 160 -10.80 15.17 -20.36
C LYS A 160 -11.49 15.57 -19.04
N PRO A 161 -12.52 14.82 -18.60
CA PRO A 161 -13.09 14.97 -17.26
C PRO A 161 -12.21 14.31 -16.18
N CYS A 162 -12.29 14.81 -14.94
CA CYS A 162 -11.43 14.34 -13.85
C CYS A 162 -11.81 12.98 -13.27
N PHE A 163 -13.11 12.63 -13.26
CA PHE A 163 -13.60 11.41 -12.58
C PHE A 163 -12.99 10.11 -13.15
N PRO A 164 -12.95 9.88 -14.48
CA PRO A 164 -12.33 8.66 -15.03
C PRO A 164 -10.84 8.52 -14.72
N ILE A 165 -10.12 9.65 -14.66
CA ILE A 165 -8.70 9.68 -14.29
C ILE A 165 -8.56 9.33 -12.81
N LEU A 166 -9.35 9.99 -11.96
CA LEU A 166 -9.33 9.78 -10.52
C LEU A 166 -9.66 8.33 -10.14
N ILE A 167 -10.73 7.76 -10.71
CA ILE A 167 -11.14 6.39 -10.38
C ILE A 167 -10.11 5.37 -10.83
N HIS A 168 -9.43 5.60 -11.97
CA HIS A 168 -8.34 4.75 -12.41
C HIS A 168 -7.20 4.70 -11.36
N TYR A 169 -6.81 5.84 -10.80
CA TYR A 169 -5.80 5.89 -9.73
C TYR A 169 -6.29 5.23 -8.43
N VAL A 170 -7.55 5.45 -8.04
CA VAL A 170 -8.13 4.84 -6.83
C VAL A 170 -8.20 3.32 -6.95
N LEU A 171 -8.65 2.79 -8.10
CA LEU A 171 -8.71 1.36 -8.35
C LEU A 171 -7.32 0.74 -8.41
N LEU A 172 -6.37 1.39 -9.09
CA LEU A 172 -4.98 0.94 -9.11
C LEU A 172 -4.39 0.88 -7.70
N PHE A 173 -4.64 1.90 -6.88
CA PHE A 173 -4.21 1.91 -5.49
C PHE A 173 -4.84 0.77 -4.69
N ALA A 174 -6.14 0.54 -4.82
CA ALA A 174 -6.84 -0.55 -4.14
C ALA A 174 -6.30 -1.93 -4.54
N ASP A 175 -6.05 -2.16 -5.83
CA ASP A 175 -5.50 -3.41 -6.34
C ASP A 175 -4.05 -3.64 -5.84
N VAL A 176 -3.21 -2.59 -5.78
CA VAL A 176 -1.87 -2.64 -5.18
C VAL A 176 -1.94 -2.98 -3.69
N MET A 177 -2.81 -2.33 -2.93
CA MET A 177 -2.97 -2.57 -1.49
C MET A 177 -3.45 -4.00 -1.20
N LEU A 178 -4.37 -4.52 -2.02
CA LEU A 178 -4.81 -5.91 -1.92
C LEU A 178 -3.64 -6.88 -2.13
N GLY A 179 -2.78 -6.62 -3.11
CA GLY A 179 -1.55 -7.39 -3.34
C GLY A 179 -0.58 -7.35 -2.15
N VAL A 180 -0.40 -6.18 -1.53
CA VAL A 180 0.42 -6.02 -0.32
C VAL A 180 -0.16 -6.84 0.84
N PHE A 181 -1.46 -6.79 1.09
CA PHE A 181 -2.07 -7.61 2.15
C PHE A 181 -1.92 -9.10 1.90
N PHE A 182 -2.08 -9.55 0.65
CA PHE A 182 -1.91 -10.96 0.30
C PHE A 182 -0.47 -11.44 0.55
N THR A 183 0.53 -10.66 0.11
CA THR A 183 1.95 -11.01 0.29
C THR A 183 2.35 -11.01 1.77
N LEU A 184 1.92 -10.01 2.55
CA LEU A 184 2.17 -9.96 4.00
C LEU A 184 1.48 -11.11 4.75
N ALA A 185 0.26 -11.48 4.36
CA ALA A 185 -0.45 -12.63 4.94
C ALA A 185 0.30 -13.94 4.67
N ALA A 186 0.79 -14.14 3.44
CA ALA A 186 1.59 -15.32 3.09
C ALA A 186 2.89 -15.38 3.92
N LEU A 187 3.62 -14.26 4.04
CA LEU A 187 4.82 -14.17 4.88
C LEU A 187 4.51 -14.44 6.36
N ALA A 188 3.39 -13.93 6.87
CA ALA A 188 2.96 -14.19 8.23
C ALA A 188 2.70 -15.69 8.47
N VAL A 189 2.00 -16.35 7.56
CA VAL A 189 1.73 -17.80 7.63
C VAL A 189 3.03 -18.60 7.60
N LEU A 190 3.95 -18.26 6.71
CA LEU A 190 5.27 -18.91 6.66
C LEU A 190 6.03 -18.73 7.98
N GLY A 191 6.06 -17.51 8.53
CA GLY A 191 6.68 -17.23 9.83
C GLY A 191 6.05 -18.03 10.97
N MET A 192 4.72 -18.17 10.98
CA MET A 192 3.99 -18.98 11.96
C MET A 192 4.33 -20.47 11.85
N ILE A 193 4.38 -21.02 10.63
CA ILE A 193 4.72 -22.44 10.38
C ILE A 193 6.14 -22.72 10.84
N LEU A 194 7.12 -21.93 10.39
CA LEU A 194 8.53 -22.09 10.74
C LEU A 194 8.75 -21.99 12.26
N SER A 195 8.11 -21.01 12.90
CA SER A 195 8.22 -20.85 14.35
C SER A 195 7.60 -22.03 15.10
N SER A 196 6.44 -22.51 14.66
CA SER A 196 5.77 -23.66 15.28
C SER A 196 6.62 -24.92 15.18
N ILE A 197 7.23 -25.18 14.01
CA ILE A 197 8.14 -26.32 13.79
C ILE A 197 9.34 -26.21 14.75
N MET A 198 9.98 -25.05 14.83
CA MET A 198 11.16 -24.89 15.68
C MET A 198 10.82 -25.01 17.17
N ILE A 199 9.71 -24.43 17.66
CA ILE A 199 9.24 -24.66 19.04
C ILE A 199 9.01 -26.15 19.31
N HIS A 200 8.41 -26.87 18.35
CA HIS A 200 8.17 -28.30 18.50
C HIS A 200 9.47 -29.09 18.60
N GLN A 201 10.46 -28.80 17.76
CA GLN A 201 11.80 -29.43 17.81
C GLN A 201 12.48 -29.17 19.17
N LEU A 202 12.44 -27.92 19.65
CA LEU A 202 13.01 -27.56 20.96
C LEU A 202 12.30 -28.22 22.14
N ARG A 203 11.02 -28.58 21.99
CA ARG A 203 10.25 -29.29 23.03
C ARG A 203 10.51 -30.80 23.03
N HIS A 204 10.84 -31.39 21.88
CA HIS A 204 11.06 -32.83 21.72
C HIS A 204 12.40 -33.14 21.04
N PRO A 205 13.55 -33.02 21.75
CA PRO A 205 14.88 -33.21 21.17
C PRO A 205 15.18 -34.64 20.66
N ASN A 206 14.32 -35.63 20.98
CA ASN A 206 14.54 -37.04 20.66
C ASN A 206 13.81 -37.52 19.38
N ARG A 207 13.20 -36.64 18.58
CA ARG A 207 12.66 -37.02 17.25
C ARG A 207 13.60 -36.55 16.15
N ALA A 208 13.96 -37.45 15.25
CA ALA A 208 14.71 -37.12 14.03
C ALA A 208 14.04 -35.92 13.33
N PRO A 209 14.83 -34.95 12.81
CA PRO A 209 14.27 -33.78 12.16
C PRO A 209 13.36 -34.25 11.02
N LEU A 210 12.14 -33.71 10.98
CA LEU A 210 11.26 -33.79 9.82
C LEU A 210 11.95 -33.01 8.71
N ILE A 211 12.86 -33.67 8.00
CA ILE A 211 13.43 -33.19 6.76
C ILE A 211 12.23 -33.00 5.84
N LEU A 212 11.82 -31.75 5.66
CA LEU A 212 11.01 -31.37 4.52
C LEU A 212 11.87 -31.71 3.31
N GLY A 213 11.63 -32.90 2.74
CA GLY A 213 12.40 -33.47 1.65
C GLY A 213 12.27 -32.63 0.40
N ILE A 214 13.00 -31.53 0.35
CA ILE A 214 13.53 -30.99 -0.89
C ILE A 214 14.91 -31.63 -0.99
N HIS A 215 15.12 -32.45 -2.02
CA HIS A 215 16.43 -33.00 -2.37
C HIS A 215 17.41 -31.84 -2.66
N THR A 216 18.06 -31.30 -1.64
CA THR A 216 19.27 -30.49 -1.82
C THR A 216 20.48 -31.39 -1.60
N ILE A 217 21.18 -31.63 -2.70
CA ILE A 217 22.32 -32.52 -2.96
C ILE A 217 23.58 -32.25 -2.10
N PHE A 218 23.50 -31.43 -1.05
CA PHE A 218 24.69 -30.98 -0.32
C PHE A 218 24.65 -31.35 1.17
N THR A 219 25.06 -32.59 1.47
CA THR A 219 25.54 -32.97 2.80
C THR A 219 27.05 -32.65 2.88
N PRO A 220 27.51 -31.73 3.74
CA PRO A 220 28.90 -31.74 4.17
C PRO A 220 29.12 -32.97 5.07
N GLY A 221 30.17 -33.74 4.80
CA GLY A 221 30.56 -34.89 5.63
C GLY A 221 30.86 -34.51 7.09
N PRO A 222 30.95 -35.51 7.99
CA PRO A 222 31.10 -35.28 9.43
C PRO A 222 32.39 -34.50 9.77
N PRO A 223 32.39 -33.70 10.85
CA PRO A 223 33.53 -32.87 11.22
C PRO A 223 34.73 -33.71 11.72
N LYS A 224 35.92 -33.29 11.30
CA LYS A 224 37.21 -34.01 11.38
C LYS A 224 37.80 -34.22 12.80
N TYR A 225 37.07 -33.94 13.88
CA TYR A 225 37.59 -34.03 15.25
C TYR A 225 37.35 -35.39 15.93
N GLU A 226 36.60 -36.30 15.30
CA GLU A 226 36.24 -37.61 15.87
C GLU A 226 37.32 -38.70 15.68
N GLU A 227 38.35 -38.46 14.87
CA GLU A 227 39.46 -39.39 14.62
C GLU A 227 40.54 -39.40 15.72
N LEU A 228 40.52 -38.46 16.67
CA LEU A 228 41.60 -38.32 17.65
C LEU A 228 41.42 -39.15 18.94
N HIS A 229 40.31 -39.88 19.08
CA HIS A 229 39.96 -40.58 20.33
C HIS A 229 40.20 -42.09 20.32
N ASN A 230 40.92 -42.64 19.33
CA ASN A 230 41.33 -44.03 19.39
C ASN A 230 42.56 -44.20 20.30
N PRO A 231 42.46 -44.99 21.40
CA PRO A 231 43.62 -45.30 22.23
C PRO A 231 44.63 -46.18 21.46
N PRO A 232 45.94 -46.04 21.71
CA PRO A 232 46.95 -46.81 21.00
C PRO A 232 46.87 -48.32 21.32
N PRO A 233 47.25 -49.19 20.36
CA PRO A 233 47.19 -50.63 20.53
C PRO A 233 48.20 -51.11 21.60
N PRO A 234 47.83 -52.12 22.42
CA PRO A 234 48.75 -52.71 23.38
C PRO A 234 49.84 -53.54 22.66
N TYR A 235 51.09 -53.34 23.08
CA TYR A 235 52.26 -54.15 22.69
C TYR A 235 52.22 -55.53 23.33
#